data_AF-A0A3S3ZRE9-F1
#
_entry.id   AF-A0A3S3ZRE9-F1
#
_cell.length_a   1.000
_cell.length_b   1.000
_cell.length_c   1.000
_cell.angle_alpha   90.00
_cell.angle_beta   90.00
_cell.angle_gamma   90.00
#
_symmetry.space_group_name_H-M   'P 1'
#
loop_
_entity.id
_entity.type
_entity.pdbx_description
1 polymer ?
#
loop_
_entity_poly.entity_id
_entity_poly.type
_entity_poly.pdbx_seq_one_letter_code
_entity_poly.pdbx_strand_id
1 'polypeptide(L)'
;MVRGLPANFIAGATAHRQDGTLFDSPVAVRFTPASYNWDWGDGSTEVFSAPGAAWEDLQLARFSETATSHVFEDRGSITIGLTVDYSVEVSLDAGDWITVEGTVAAATTVDAVVVVGKTVLVDGDCKESPSGPGC
;
A
#
# COMPACT_ATOMS: atom_id res chain seq x y z
N MET A 1 -8.67 9.48 5.26
CA MET A 1 -7.73 9.48 6.40
C MET A 1 -7.96 10.71 7.26
N VAL A 2 -7.47 10.72 8.50
CA VAL A 2 -7.68 11.82 9.46
C VAL A 2 -6.36 12.54 9.71
N ARG A 3 -6.39 13.87 9.59
CA ARG A 3 -5.22 14.74 9.82
C ARG A 3 -4.62 14.48 11.21
N GLY A 4 -3.30 14.31 11.27
CA GLY A 4 -2.54 14.10 12.51
C GLY A 4 -2.72 12.73 13.16
N LEU A 5 -3.39 11.78 12.48
CA LEU A 5 -3.49 10.38 12.92
C LEU A 5 -2.80 9.45 11.91
N PRO A 6 -2.19 8.34 12.37
CA PRO A 6 -1.61 7.33 11.49
C PRO A 6 -2.61 6.77 10.49
N ALA A 7 -2.32 6.92 9.20
CA ALA A 7 -2.99 6.25 8.11
C ALA A 7 -2.17 5.04 7.70
N ASN A 8 -2.73 3.84 7.84
CA ASN A 8 -2.08 2.59 7.48
C ASN A 8 -2.26 2.28 5.99
N PHE A 9 -1.16 2.08 5.27
CA PHE A 9 -1.15 1.74 3.84
C PHE A 9 -0.69 0.32 3.61
N ILE A 10 -1.36 -0.36 2.69
CA ILE A 10 -1.10 -1.77 2.38
C ILE A 10 -0.97 -1.90 0.86
N ALA A 11 0.16 -2.45 0.42
CA ALA A 11 0.39 -2.80 -0.98
C ALA A 11 -0.15 -4.21 -1.27
N GLY A 12 -1.04 -4.33 -2.25
CA GLY A 12 -1.58 -5.63 -2.69
C GLY A 12 -0.68 -6.42 -3.63
N ALA A 13 0.58 -5.99 -3.82
CA ALA A 13 1.50 -6.65 -4.73
C ALA A 13 1.93 -8.02 -4.21
N THR A 14 1.89 -9.02 -5.09
CA THR A 14 2.25 -10.40 -4.77
C THR A 14 3.22 -10.96 -5.79
N ALA A 15 3.93 -12.02 -5.40
CA ALA A 15 4.75 -12.76 -6.34
C ALA A 15 3.87 -13.41 -7.41
N HIS A 16 4.26 -13.29 -8.67
CA HIS A 16 3.51 -13.86 -9.79
C HIS A 16 4.45 -14.37 -10.89
N ARG A 17 3.91 -15.25 -11.72
CA ARG A 17 4.61 -15.84 -12.86
C ARG A 17 3.93 -15.42 -14.15
N GLN A 18 4.72 -15.12 -15.16
CA GLN A 18 4.28 -14.87 -16.52
C GLN A 18 5.03 -15.79 -17.48
N ASP A 19 4.28 -16.52 -18.30
CA ASP A 19 4.84 -17.34 -19.36
C ASP A 19 4.83 -16.57 -20.69
N GLY A 20 5.79 -16.88 -21.55
CA GLY A 20 5.95 -16.25 -22.86
C GLY A 20 6.85 -17.05 -23.79
N THR A 21 7.27 -16.43 -24.88
CA THR A 21 8.20 -17.01 -25.85
C THR A 21 9.29 -16.01 -26.20
N LEU A 22 10.54 -16.48 -26.26
CA LEU A 22 11.70 -15.70 -26.67
C LEU A 22 12.48 -16.53 -27.70
N PHE A 23 12.65 -15.99 -28.92
CA PHE A 23 13.30 -16.70 -30.04
C PHE A 23 12.73 -18.10 -30.31
N ASP A 24 11.39 -18.21 -30.34
CA ASP A 24 10.64 -19.47 -30.49
C ASP A 24 10.82 -20.50 -29.37
N SER A 25 11.55 -20.18 -28.30
CA SER A 25 11.65 -20.99 -27.08
C SER A 25 10.67 -20.50 -25.99
N PRO A 26 9.96 -21.41 -25.29
CA PRO A 26 9.17 -21.03 -24.11
C PRO A 26 10.06 -20.45 -23.00
N VAL A 27 9.58 -19.36 -22.42
CA VAL A 27 10.20 -18.70 -21.26
C VAL A 27 9.16 -18.51 -20.17
N ALA A 28 9.58 -18.68 -18.92
CA ALA A 28 8.80 -18.32 -17.74
C ALA A 28 9.56 -17.27 -16.94
N VAL A 29 8.85 -16.25 -16.47
CA VAL A 29 9.41 -15.17 -15.66
C VAL A 29 8.66 -15.13 -14.33
N ARG A 30 9.39 -15.10 -13.22
CA ARG A 30 8.84 -14.91 -11.86
C ARG A 30 9.21 -13.52 -11.37
N PHE A 31 8.22 -12.78 -10.92
CA PHE A 31 8.36 -11.46 -10.31
C PHE A 31 8.05 -11.58 -8.83
N THR A 32 8.95 -11.10 -7.97
CA THR A 32 8.76 -11.09 -6.51
C THR A 32 8.93 -9.67 -5.99
N PRO A 33 7.93 -9.07 -5.32
CA PRO A 33 8.07 -7.75 -4.72
C PRO A 33 9.27 -7.68 -3.76
N ALA A 34 10.12 -6.66 -3.92
CA ALA A 34 11.34 -6.46 -3.16
C ALA A 34 11.32 -5.15 -2.35
N SER A 35 10.78 -4.07 -2.93
CA SER A 35 10.63 -2.77 -2.25
C SER A 35 9.36 -2.04 -2.66
N TYR A 36 8.87 -1.20 -1.75
CA TYR A 36 7.66 -0.41 -1.88
C TYR A 36 8.00 1.05 -1.66
N ASN A 37 8.06 1.82 -2.73
CA ASN A 37 8.37 3.25 -2.70
C ASN A 37 7.08 4.04 -2.75
N TRP A 38 6.73 4.68 -1.65
CA TRP A 38 5.54 5.50 -1.52
C TRP A 38 5.90 6.96 -1.77
N ASP A 39 5.06 7.61 -2.58
CA ASP A 39 4.96 9.05 -2.69
C ASP A 39 3.63 9.45 -2.06
N TRP A 40 3.67 10.14 -0.93
CA TRP A 40 2.48 10.44 -0.17
C TRP A 40 1.66 11.58 -0.79
N GLY A 41 2.20 12.29 -1.80
CA GLY A 41 1.54 13.41 -2.46
C GLY A 41 1.55 14.72 -1.65
N ASP A 42 2.15 14.71 -0.46
CA ASP A 42 2.35 15.89 0.41
C ASP A 42 3.79 16.42 0.33
N GLY A 43 4.57 15.88 -0.62
CA GLY A 43 5.99 16.18 -0.81
C GLY A 43 6.93 15.26 -0.04
N SER A 44 6.41 14.32 0.76
CA SER A 44 7.20 13.29 1.42
C SER A 44 7.12 11.94 0.71
N THR A 45 8.19 11.15 0.85
CA THR A 45 8.33 9.83 0.25
C THR A 45 8.99 8.88 1.23
N GLU A 46 8.59 7.61 1.23
CA GLU A 46 9.17 6.58 2.10
C GLU A 46 9.35 5.27 1.35
N VAL A 47 10.32 4.47 1.79
CA VAL A 47 10.59 3.14 1.21
C VAL A 47 10.45 2.09 2.29
N PHE A 48 9.61 1.09 2.02
CA PHE A 48 9.44 -0.06 2.89
C PHE A 48 9.88 -1.35 2.20
N SER A 49 10.32 -2.32 3.00
CA SER A 49 10.63 -3.69 2.56
C SER A 49 9.46 -4.65 2.72
N ALA A 50 8.36 -4.20 3.34
CA ALA A 50 7.17 -5.00 3.58
C ALA A 50 5.93 -4.31 2.99
N PRO A 51 4.92 -5.08 2.53
CA PRO A 51 3.71 -4.53 1.95
C PRO A 51 2.78 -3.86 2.96
N GLY A 52 3.03 -3.99 4.26
CA GLY A 52 2.09 -3.61 5.31
C GLY A 52 1.06 -4.70 5.61
N ALA A 53 0.24 -4.49 6.64
CA ALA A 53 -0.82 -5.41 7.06
C ALA A 53 -1.99 -4.66 7.69
N ALA A 54 -3.18 -5.26 7.71
CA ALA A 54 -4.34 -4.65 8.35
C ALA A 54 -4.15 -4.59 9.87
N TRP A 55 -4.72 -3.57 10.52
CA TRP A 55 -4.67 -3.46 11.99
C TRP A 55 -5.23 -4.71 12.69
N GLU A 56 -6.27 -5.32 12.13
CA GLU A 56 -6.90 -6.53 12.66
C GLU A 56 -5.93 -7.72 12.66
N ASP A 57 -5.16 -7.91 11.58
CA ASP A 57 -4.13 -8.95 11.48
C ASP A 57 -2.96 -8.69 12.44
N LEU A 58 -2.68 -7.42 12.71
CA LEU A 58 -1.66 -6.98 13.67
C LEU A 58 -2.16 -6.95 15.12
N GLN A 59 -3.45 -7.21 15.36
CA GLN A 59 -4.10 -7.10 16.66
C GLN A 59 -3.97 -5.70 17.29
N LEU A 60 -4.01 -4.67 16.45
CA LEU A 60 -3.92 -3.26 16.83
C LEU A 60 -5.27 -2.57 16.72
N ALA A 61 -5.43 -1.48 17.49
CA ALA A 61 -6.58 -0.60 17.34
C ALA A 61 -6.48 0.19 16.03
N ARG A 62 -7.62 0.66 15.50
CA ARG A 62 -7.63 1.58 14.36
C ARG A 62 -6.88 2.86 14.71
N PHE A 63 -6.13 3.39 13.74
CA PHE A 63 -5.22 4.53 13.90
C PHE A 63 -3.98 4.28 14.78
N SER A 64 -3.69 3.04 15.18
CA SER A 64 -2.36 2.71 15.70
C SER A 64 -1.30 2.82 14.61
N GLU A 65 -0.10 3.24 14.96
CA GLU A 65 1.04 3.24 14.06
C GLU A 65 1.41 1.80 13.65
N THR A 66 1.74 1.62 12.39
CA THR A 66 2.20 0.36 11.77
C THR A 66 3.51 0.62 11.02
N ALA A 67 4.18 -0.44 10.57
CA ALA A 67 5.40 -0.32 9.78
C ALA A 67 5.23 0.44 8.45
N THR A 68 3.99 0.62 7.97
CA THR A 68 3.64 1.29 6.71
C THR A 68 2.60 2.39 6.95
N SER A 69 2.64 3.01 8.13
CA SER A 69 1.80 4.15 8.46
C SER A 69 2.44 5.47 8.02
N HIS A 70 1.61 6.41 7.58
CA HIS A 70 2.00 7.80 7.33
C HIS A 70 1.03 8.76 8.01
N VAL A 71 1.51 9.93 8.43
CA VAL A 71 0.70 10.97 9.08
C VAL A 71 0.64 12.21 8.19
N PHE A 72 -0.57 12.58 7.79
CA PHE A 72 -0.81 13.78 6.99
C PHE A 72 -1.13 14.98 7.88
N GLU A 73 -0.40 16.07 7.68
CA GLU A 73 -0.55 17.32 8.46
C GLU A 73 -1.56 18.28 7.85
N ASP A 74 -1.79 18.22 6.54
CA ASP A 74 -2.69 19.12 5.83
C ASP A 74 -3.98 18.41 5.40
N ARG A 75 -5.10 19.12 5.50
CA ARG A 75 -6.39 18.65 4.97
C ARG A 75 -6.46 18.89 3.46
N GLY A 76 -7.15 18.02 2.74
CA GLY A 76 -7.39 18.21 1.32
C GLY A 76 -7.47 16.91 0.54
N SER A 77 -7.64 17.05 -0.77
CA SER A 77 -7.48 15.96 -1.73
C SER A 77 -6.00 15.77 -2.04
N ILE A 78 -5.56 14.53 -2.08
CA ILE A 78 -4.18 14.15 -2.33
C ILE A 78 -4.15 12.92 -3.25
N THR A 79 -3.13 12.83 -4.10
CA THR A 79 -2.88 11.65 -4.94
C THR A 79 -1.63 10.98 -4.40
N ILE A 80 -1.79 9.75 -3.92
CA ILE A 80 -0.72 8.95 -3.34
C ILE A 80 -0.21 7.99 -4.41
N GLY A 81 1.09 7.98 -4.63
CA GLY A 81 1.79 7.07 -5.54
C GLY A 81 2.41 5.90 -4.80
N LEU A 82 2.40 4.73 -5.44
CA LEU A 82 3.19 3.58 -5.04
C LEU A 82 3.95 3.05 -6.25
N THR A 83 5.26 2.87 -6.09
CA THR A 83 6.11 2.14 -7.03
C THR A 83 6.67 0.89 -6.34
N VAL A 84 6.34 -0.29 -6.88
CA VAL A 84 6.84 -1.58 -6.38
C VAL A 84 7.95 -2.05 -7.29
N ASP A 85 9.13 -2.30 -6.72
CA ASP A 85 10.22 -2.95 -7.42
C ASP A 85 10.13 -4.46 -7.23
N TYR A 86 10.29 -5.20 -8.32
CA TYR A 86 10.27 -6.66 -8.33
C TYR A 86 11.66 -7.18 -8.67
N SER A 87 12.15 -8.14 -7.89
CA SER A 87 13.22 -9.03 -8.34
C SER A 87 12.66 -9.98 -9.39
N VAL A 88 13.51 -10.34 -10.35
CA VAL A 88 13.13 -11.13 -11.52
C VAL A 88 13.95 -12.41 -11.58
N GLU A 89 13.28 -13.53 -11.79
CA GLU A 89 13.91 -14.80 -12.14
C GLU A 89 13.34 -15.30 -13.46
N VAL A 90 14.19 -15.90 -14.29
CA VAL A 90 13.81 -16.42 -15.61
C VAL A 90 14.16 -17.91 -15.72
N SER A 91 13.28 -18.68 -16.36
CA SER A 91 13.51 -20.08 -16.74
C SER A 91 13.26 -20.22 -18.23
N LEU A 92 14.22 -20.80 -18.94
CA LEU A 92 14.16 -21.07 -20.39
C LEU A 92 13.96 -22.57 -20.60
N ASP A 93 13.05 -22.95 -21.50
CA ASP A 93 12.79 -24.36 -21.86
C ASP A 93 12.53 -25.27 -20.65
N ALA A 94 11.88 -24.73 -19.61
CA ALA A 94 11.62 -25.38 -18.32
C ALA A 94 12.89 -25.84 -17.56
N GLY A 95 14.03 -25.21 -17.81
CA GLY A 95 15.28 -25.39 -17.07
C GLY A 95 15.31 -24.66 -15.72
N ASP A 96 16.50 -24.58 -15.13
CA ASP A 96 16.73 -23.93 -13.84
C ASP A 96 16.37 -22.44 -13.86
N TRP A 97 15.95 -21.92 -12.71
CA TRP A 97 15.68 -20.49 -12.52
C TRP A 97 16.98 -19.72 -12.37
N ILE A 98 17.09 -18.64 -13.15
CA ILE A 98 18.23 -17.74 -13.15
C ILE A 98 17.75 -16.38 -12.62
N THR A 99 18.36 -15.92 -11.53
CA THR A 99 18.13 -14.55 -11.04
C THR A 99 18.70 -13.54 -12.02
N VAL A 100 17.90 -12.55 -12.37
CA VAL A 100 18.32 -11.41 -13.19
C VAL A 100 18.80 -10.31 -12.25
N GLU A 101 20.00 -9.80 -12.49
CA GLU A 101 20.55 -8.66 -11.75
C GLU A 101 19.69 -7.40 -12.00
N GLY A 102 19.29 -6.74 -10.91
CA GLY A 102 18.44 -5.55 -10.92
C GLY A 102 16.97 -5.84 -10.63
N THR A 103 16.13 -4.83 -10.83
CA THR A 103 14.69 -4.88 -10.58
C THR A 103 13.90 -4.28 -11.74
N VAL A 104 12.63 -4.65 -11.83
CA VAL A 104 11.64 -3.97 -12.67
C VAL A 104 10.58 -3.31 -11.80
N ALA A 105 10.08 -2.16 -12.21
CA ALA A 105 9.13 -1.38 -11.42
C ALA A 105 7.71 -1.43 -12.01
N ALA A 106 6.71 -1.50 -11.14
CA ALA A 106 5.31 -1.23 -11.47
C ALA A 106 4.78 -0.11 -10.58
N ALA A 107 4.09 0.87 -11.16
CA ALA A 107 3.57 2.03 -10.46
C ALA A 107 2.04 2.09 -10.50
N THR A 108 1.45 2.60 -9.42
CA THR A 108 0.01 2.88 -9.32
C THR A 108 -0.22 4.14 -8.48
N THR A 109 -1.41 4.72 -8.59
CA THR A 109 -1.83 5.88 -7.80
C THR A 109 -3.21 5.67 -7.20
N VAL A 110 -3.46 6.30 -6.05
CA VAL A 110 -4.78 6.34 -5.41
C VAL A 110 -5.10 7.76 -4.96
N ASP A 111 -6.30 8.24 -5.30
CA ASP A 111 -6.80 9.52 -4.81
C ASP A 111 -7.44 9.33 -3.44
N ALA A 112 -7.09 10.21 -2.49
CA ALA A 112 -7.58 10.18 -1.13
C ALA A 112 -7.97 11.58 -0.63
N VAL A 113 -8.71 11.60 0.48
CA VAL A 113 -9.08 12.83 1.18
C VAL A 113 -8.62 12.75 2.64
N VAL A 114 -7.88 13.77 3.05
CA VAL A 114 -7.49 14.02 4.44
C VAL A 114 -8.55 14.91 5.08
N VAL A 115 -9.26 14.38 6.07
CA VAL A 115 -10.32 15.08 6.80
C VAL A 115 -9.87 15.47 8.21
N VAL A 116 -10.60 16.38 8.84
CA VAL A 116 -10.36 16.78 10.23
C VAL A 116 -11.48 16.23 11.10
N GLY A 117 -11.14 15.45 12.12
CA GLY A 117 -12.09 15.05 13.15
C GLY A 117 -12.33 16.17 14.15
N LYS A 118 -13.59 16.49 14.46
CA LYS A 118 -13.96 17.24 15.66
C LYS A 118 -14.74 16.31 16.56
N THR A 119 -14.23 16.06 17.76
CA THR A 119 -15.00 15.37 18.80
C THR A 119 -15.92 16.38 19.47
N VAL A 120 -17.18 16.02 19.60
CA VAL A 120 -18.17 16.76 20.40
C VAL A 120 -18.76 15.79 21.42
N LEU A 121 -19.10 16.28 22.60
CA LEU A 121 -19.82 15.49 23.58
C LEU A 121 -21.23 15.25 23.03
N VAL A 122 -21.62 13.98 22.94
CA VAL A 122 -22.94 13.53 22.49
C VAL A 122 -23.64 12.79 23.62
N ASP A 123 -24.96 12.89 23.65
CA ASP A 123 -25.80 12.19 24.62
C ASP A 123 -26.15 10.79 24.08
N GLY A 124 -25.16 9.88 24.12
CA GLY A 124 -25.30 8.50 23.64
C GLY A 124 -24.88 8.28 22.18
N ASP A 125 -25.01 7.03 21.71
CA ASP A 125 -24.69 6.67 20.32
C ASP A 125 -25.81 7.04 19.33
N CYS A 126 -25.57 6.90 18.01
CA CYS A 126 -26.58 7.25 17.00
C CYS A 126 -27.85 6.39 17.01
N LYS A 127 -27.86 5.25 17.71
CA LYS A 127 -29.08 4.46 17.91
C LYS A 127 -29.89 5.01 19.08
N GLU A 128 -29.22 5.50 20.11
CA GLU A 128 -29.83 6.10 21.30
C GLU A 128 -30.31 7.54 21.05
N SER A 129 -29.53 8.32 20.29
CA SER A 129 -29.84 9.70 19.93
C SER A 129 -29.64 9.93 18.42
N PRO A 130 -30.61 9.49 17.59
CA PRO A 130 -30.48 9.53 16.13
C PRO A 130 -30.41 10.94 15.53
N SER A 131 -30.86 11.95 16.28
CA SER A 131 -30.75 13.37 15.92
C SER A 131 -29.57 14.07 16.60
N GLY A 132 -28.68 13.29 17.24
CA GLY A 132 -27.51 13.79 17.94
C GLY A 132 -26.42 14.30 16.98
N PRO A 133 -25.52 15.18 17.44
CA PRO A 133 -24.41 15.65 16.62
C PRO A 133 -23.53 14.49 16.12
N GLY A 134 -23.40 14.32 14.80
CA GLY A 134 -22.59 13.22 14.20
C GLY A 134 -23.40 12.00 13.75
N CYS A 135 -24.71 12.07 13.90
CA CYS A 135 -25.75 11.26 13.29
C CYS A 135 -26.56 12.18 12.34
#